data_AF-A0A2V2DIY5-F1
#
_entry.id   AF-A0A2V2DIY5-F1
#
_cell.length_a   1.000
_cell.length_b   1.000
_cell.length_c   1.000
_cell.angle_alpha   90.00
_cell.angle_beta   90.00
_cell.angle_gamma   90.00
#
_symmetry.space_group_name_H-M   'P 1'
#
loop_
_entity.id
_entity.type
_entity.pdbx_description
1 polymer ?
#
loop_
_entity_poly.entity_id
_entity_poly.type
_entity_poly.pdbx_seq_one_letter_code
_entity_poly.pdbx_strand_id
1 'polypeptide(L)'
;MDFDDFIPPNQQWFSPKEVASIIGRSDQFVRNSFYNGKIFGHMSNGLAKKGEEKKSYLRVHRDAILIYLLESANYSPDIFMEGIEKLLRNRSQYQLMRLEKIIRERLYGEGAKGY
;
A
#
# COMPACT_ATOMS: atom_id res chain seq x y z
N MET A 1 -15.52 7.93 -5.72
CA MET A 1 -14.36 7.67 -6.59
C MET A 1 -13.54 6.65 -5.86
N ASP A 2 -13.45 5.44 -6.41
CA ASP A 2 -12.82 4.32 -5.73
C ASP A 2 -11.32 4.30 -6.07
N PHE A 3 -10.46 4.12 -5.06
CA PHE A 3 -9.02 3.90 -5.25
C PHE A 3 -8.68 2.77 -6.24
N ASP A 4 -9.50 1.73 -6.28
CA ASP A 4 -9.30 0.60 -7.19
C ASP A 4 -9.54 0.98 -8.66
N ASP A 5 -10.27 2.06 -8.95
CA ASP A 5 -10.47 2.55 -10.32
C ASP A 5 -9.12 2.97 -10.96
N PHE A 6 -8.14 3.36 -10.13
CA PHE A 6 -6.83 3.79 -10.60
C PHE A 6 -5.80 2.67 -10.62
N ILE A 7 -6.04 1.54 -9.95
CA ILE A 7 -5.06 0.47 -9.79
C ILE A 7 -5.47 -0.76 -10.61
N PRO A 8 -4.71 -1.12 -11.67
CA PRO A 8 -5.00 -2.28 -12.50
C PRO A 8 -5.40 -3.53 -11.69
N PRO A 9 -6.52 -4.19 -12.03
CA PRO A 9 -6.95 -5.38 -11.31
C PRO A 9 -5.93 -6.52 -11.47
N ASN A 10 -5.75 -7.32 -10.42
CA ASN A 10 -4.84 -8.48 -10.37
C ASN A 10 -3.33 -8.20 -10.47
N GLN A 11 -2.90 -6.94 -10.60
CA GLN A 11 -1.48 -6.58 -10.50
C GLN A 11 -1.11 -6.25 -9.06
N GLN A 12 -0.05 -6.89 -8.56
CA GLN A 12 0.46 -6.69 -7.20
C GLN A 12 1.72 -5.82 -7.15
N TRP A 13 2.50 -5.80 -8.23
CA TRP A 13 3.80 -5.13 -8.29
C TRP A 13 3.86 -4.14 -9.43
N PHE A 14 4.25 -2.90 -9.11
CA PHE A 14 4.26 -1.79 -10.03
C PHE A 14 5.67 -1.22 -10.15
N SER A 15 6.06 -0.84 -11.36
CA SER A 15 7.26 -0.04 -11.62
C SER A 15 7.03 1.42 -11.19
N PRO A 16 8.09 2.21 -10.98
CA PRO A 16 7.98 3.63 -10.63
C PRO A 16 7.13 4.43 -11.63
N LYS A 17 7.20 4.10 -12.93
CA LYS A 17 6.41 4.75 -13.99
C LYS A 17 4.91 4.45 -13.89
N GLU A 18 4.56 3.22 -13.56
CA GLU A 18 3.15 2.83 -13.35
C GLU A 18 2.61 3.53 -12.10
N VAL A 19 3.35 3.50 -10.99
CA VAL A 19 2.97 4.22 -9.76
C VAL A 19 2.78 5.70 -10.02
N ALA A 20 3.69 6.33 -10.75
CA ALA A 20 3.62 7.75 -11.12
C ALA A 20 2.32 8.10 -11.85
N SER A 21 1.87 7.21 -12.73
CA SER A 21 0.60 7.35 -13.46
C SER A 21 -0.61 7.24 -12.53
N ILE A 22 -0.54 6.34 -11.54
CA ILE A 22 -1.62 6.13 -10.55
C ILE A 22 -1.76 7.32 -9.60
N ILE A 23 -0.64 7.83 -9.06
CA ILE A 23 -0.66 8.89 -8.03
C ILE A 23 -0.63 10.31 -8.64
N GLY A 24 -0.62 10.43 -9.97
CA GLY A 24 -0.55 11.72 -10.66
C GLY A 24 0.74 12.50 -10.37
N ARG A 25 1.90 11.84 -10.43
CA ARG A 25 3.23 12.43 -10.20
C ARG A 25 4.22 11.97 -11.28
N SER A 26 5.48 12.42 -11.21
CA SER A 26 6.54 12.00 -12.14
C SER A 26 7.23 10.70 -11.67
N ASP A 27 7.82 9.97 -12.62
CA ASP A 27 8.66 8.79 -12.34
C ASP A 27 9.78 9.13 -11.34
N GLN A 28 10.45 10.27 -11.53
CA GLN A 28 11.52 10.73 -10.65
C GLN A 28 11.01 11.05 -9.24
N PHE A 29 9.80 11.62 -9.11
CA PHE A 29 9.19 11.85 -7.81
C PHE A 29 8.98 10.53 -7.06
N VAL A 30 8.48 9.48 -7.73
CA VAL A 30 8.29 8.16 -7.12
C VAL A 30 9.61 7.56 -6.66
N ARG A 31 10.67 7.64 -7.49
CA ARG A 31 12.01 7.17 -7.13
C ARG A 31 12.56 7.89 -5.91
N ASN A 32 12.48 9.23 -5.90
CA ASN A 32 12.94 10.03 -4.76
C ASN A 32 12.15 9.68 -3.50
N SER A 33 10.83 9.51 -3.62
CA SER A 33 9.93 9.14 -2.53
C SER A 33 10.19 7.73 -2.00
N PHE A 34 10.62 6.81 -2.86
CA PHE A 34 11.08 5.50 -2.43
C PHE A 34 12.38 5.60 -1.63
N TYR A 35 13.39 6.29 -2.16
CA TYR A 35 14.71 6.38 -1.50
C TYR A 35 14.69 7.18 -0.20
N ASN A 36 13.74 8.09 -0.01
CA ASN A 36 13.56 8.83 1.24
C ASN A 36 12.52 8.19 2.19
N GLY A 37 12.00 7.00 1.86
CA GLY A 37 11.11 6.24 2.72
C GLY A 37 9.64 6.68 2.73
N LYS A 38 9.23 7.63 1.88
CA LYS A 38 7.82 8.07 1.75
C LYS A 38 6.92 7.08 1.00
N ILE A 39 7.47 6.28 0.09
CA ILE A 39 6.74 5.21 -0.60
C ILE A 39 7.44 3.90 -0.31
N PHE A 40 6.71 2.96 0.31
CA PHE A 40 7.24 1.61 0.55
C PHE A 40 7.40 0.84 -0.76
N GLY A 41 8.41 -0.03 -0.82
CA GLY A 41 8.64 -0.90 -1.95
C GLY A 41 9.84 -1.81 -1.74
N HIS A 42 10.24 -2.50 -2.81
CA HIS A 42 11.38 -3.40 -2.79
C HIS A 42 12.27 -3.18 -4.01
N MET A 43 13.58 -3.34 -3.81
CA MET A 43 14.52 -3.54 -4.90
C MET A 43 14.45 -5.02 -5.32
N SER A 44 14.07 -5.27 -6.56
CA SER A 44 14.01 -6.60 -7.16
C SER A 44 15.15 -6.75 -8.17
N ASN A 45 15.84 -7.88 -8.15
CA ASN A 45 16.90 -8.16 -9.12
C ASN A 45 16.34 -8.92 -10.31
N GLY A 46 16.68 -8.46 -11.51
CA GLY A 46 16.42 -9.17 -12.75
C GLY A 46 17.23 -10.45 -12.86
N LEU A 47 16.79 -11.31 -13.77
CA LEU A 47 17.59 -12.43 -14.25
C LEU A 47 18.80 -11.88 -15.01
N ALA A 48 19.98 -12.44 -14.73
CA ALA A 48 21.22 -12.17 -15.45
C ALA A 48 21.97 -13.48 -15.69
N LYS A 49 22.72 -13.55 -16.79
CA LYS A 49 23.58 -14.71 -17.07
C LYS A 49 24.76 -14.75 -16.10
N LYS A 50 25.37 -15.92 -15.95
CA LYS A 50 26.56 -16.10 -15.11
C LYS A 50 27.70 -15.21 -15.63
N GLY A 51 28.16 -14.28 -14.81
CA GLY A 51 29.21 -13.30 -15.16
C GLY A 51 28.70 -11.91 -15.55
N GLU A 52 27.38 -11.72 -15.67
CA GLU A 52 26.78 -10.40 -15.91
C GLU A 52 26.22 -9.78 -14.63
N GLU A 53 26.25 -8.46 -14.55
CA GLU A 53 25.63 -7.71 -13.45
C GLU A 53 24.10 -7.83 -13.50
N LYS A 54 23.48 -8.12 -12.36
CA LYS A 54 22.02 -8.15 -12.25
C LYS A 54 21.46 -6.74 -12.29
N LYS A 55 20.65 -6.44 -13.29
CA LYS A 55 19.85 -5.21 -13.29
C LYS A 55 18.89 -5.21 -12.10
N SER A 56 18.97 -4.21 -11.26
CA SER A 56 18.02 -4.00 -10.16
C SER A 56 16.89 -3.07 -10.58
N TYR A 57 15.67 -3.41 -10.20
CA TYR A 57 14.45 -2.66 -10.50
C TYR A 57 13.73 -2.35 -9.20
N LEU A 58 13.32 -1.10 -9.03
CA LEU A 58 12.40 -0.69 -7.98
C LEU A 58 11.01 -1.24 -8.30
N ARG A 59 10.36 -1.82 -7.30
CA ARG A 59 8.98 -2.30 -7.38
C ARG A 59 8.19 -1.85 -6.16
N VAL A 60 7.00 -1.32 -6.39
CA VAL A 60 6.08 -0.90 -5.33
C VAL A 60 4.92 -1.90 -5.28
N HIS A 61 4.57 -2.38 -4.08
CA HIS A 61 3.46 -3.30 -3.90
C HIS A 61 2.12 -2.54 -3.95
N ARG A 62 1.03 -3.18 -4.38
CA ARG A 62 -0.33 -2.60 -4.42
C ARG A 62 -0.70 -1.89 -3.11
N ASP A 63 -0.57 -2.61 -1.99
CA ASP A 63 -0.88 -2.08 -0.66
C ASP A 63 -0.04 -0.82 -0.33
N ALA A 64 1.21 -0.73 -0.80
CA ALA A 64 2.05 0.44 -0.54
C ALA A 64 1.56 1.69 -1.28
N ILE A 65 0.99 1.52 -2.48
CA ILE A 65 0.35 2.62 -3.23
C ILE A 65 -0.89 3.09 -2.47
N LEU A 66 -1.72 2.16 -2.00
CA LEU A 66 -2.94 2.48 -1.27
C LEU A 66 -2.62 3.20 0.06
N ILE A 67 -1.62 2.74 0.81
CA ILE A 67 -1.14 3.40 2.03
C ILE A 67 -0.66 4.83 1.72
N TYR A 68 0.16 5.00 0.69
CA TYR A 68 0.65 6.33 0.30
C TYR A 68 -0.51 7.27 -0.05
N LEU A 69 -1.50 6.79 -0.81
CA LEU A 69 -2.67 7.60 -1.14
C LEU A 69 -3.42 7.99 0.14
N LEU A 70 -3.72 7.04 1.03
CA LEU A 70 -4.42 7.31 2.30
C LEU A 70 -3.69 8.34 3.19
N GLU A 71 -2.35 8.36 3.18
CA GLU A 71 -1.56 9.33 3.94
C GLU A 71 -1.54 10.73 3.29
N SER A 72 -1.52 10.79 1.95
CA SER A 72 -1.13 12.02 1.23
C SER A 72 -2.28 12.82 0.64
N ALA A 73 -3.49 12.26 0.57
CA ALA A 73 -4.62 12.91 -0.04
C ALA A 73 -5.73 13.26 0.97
N ASN A 74 -6.40 14.39 0.70
CA ASN A 74 -7.49 14.92 1.51
C ASN A 74 -8.79 14.14 1.24
N TYR A 75 -8.88 12.93 1.75
CA TYR A 75 -10.09 12.12 1.64
C TYR A 75 -11.11 12.45 2.72
N SER A 76 -12.40 12.22 2.43
CA SER A 76 -13.41 12.19 3.48
C SER A 76 -13.15 11.01 4.42
N PRO A 77 -13.62 11.06 5.67
CA PRO A 77 -13.50 9.93 6.59
C PRO A 77 -14.04 8.61 6.02
N ASP A 78 -15.12 8.65 5.25
CA ASP A 78 -15.71 7.46 4.63
C ASP A 78 -14.78 6.81 3.60
N ILE A 79 -14.20 7.62 2.71
CA ILE A 79 -13.24 7.13 1.68
C ILE A 79 -11.99 6.57 2.35
N PHE A 80 -11.54 7.19 3.45
CA PHE A 80 -10.42 6.66 4.23
C PHE A 80 -10.74 5.27 4.81
N MET A 81 -11.94 5.08 5.37
CA MET A 81 -12.39 3.79 5.91
C MET A 81 -12.49 2.72 4.83
N GLU A 82 -13.02 3.04 3.65
CA GLU A 82 -13.06 2.11 2.51
C GLU A 82 -11.64 1.65 2.11
N GLY A 83 -10.67 2.55 2.10
CA GLY A 83 -9.27 2.19 1.83
C GLY A 83 -8.67 1.26 2.89
N ILE A 84 -8.99 1.47 4.18
CA ILE A 84 -8.60 0.53 5.23
C ILE A 84 -9.21 -0.85 4.99
N GLU A 85 -10.51 -0.94 4.69
CA GLU A 85 -11.17 -2.21 4.44
C GLU A 85 -10.49 -3.00 3.31
N LYS A 86 -10.08 -2.31 2.24
CA LYS A 86 -9.35 -2.92 1.12
C LYS A 86 -8.00 -3.48 1.55
N LEU A 87 -7.25 -2.75 2.37
CA LEU A 87 -5.99 -3.26 2.95
C LEU A 87 -6.22 -4.52 3.78
N LEU A 88 -7.31 -4.55 4.56
CA LEU A 88 -7.66 -5.69 5.40
C LEU A 88 -8.03 -6.93 4.61
N ARG A 89 -8.73 -6.81 3.48
CA ARG A 89 -9.11 -7.95 2.62
C ARG A 89 -7.90 -8.76 2.12
N ASN A 90 -6.72 -8.14 2.02
CA ASN A 90 -5.49 -8.80 1.57
C ASN A 90 -4.62 -9.34 2.72
N ARG A 91 -5.08 -9.26 3.98
CA ARG A 91 -4.32 -9.74 5.15
C ARG A 91 -4.54 -11.23 5.40
N SER A 92 -3.52 -11.86 5.97
CA SER A 92 -3.62 -13.26 6.37
C SER A 92 -4.60 -13.42 7.53
N GLN A 93 -5.18 -14.62 7.68
CA GLN A 93 -6.08 -14.93 8.79
C GLN A 93 -5.47 -14.60 10.15
N TYR A 94 -4.19 -14.91 10.36
CA TYR A 94 -3.46 -14.55 11.59
C TYR A 94 -3.43 -13.03 11.83
N GLN A 95 -3.15 -12.24 10.79
CA GLN A 95 -3.15 -10.77 10.90
C GLN A 95 -4.55 -10.25 11.22
N LEU A 96 -5.59 -10.81 10.59
CA LEU A 96 -6.99 -10.45 10.83
C LEU A 96 -7.43 -10.78 12.26
N MET A 97 -7.07 -11.95 12.80
CA MET A 97 -7.39 -12.32 14.19
C MET A 97 -6.74 -11.36 15.20
N ARG A 98 -5.52 -10.89 14.93
CA ARG A 98 -4.87 -9.88 15.79
C ARG A 98 -5.64 -8.55 15.78
N LEU A 99 -6.13 -8.13 14.63
CA LEU A 99 -6.93 -6.91 14.49
C LEU A 99 -8.31 -7.08 15.11
N GLU A 100 -8.96 -8.23 14.92
CA GLU A 100 -10.24 -8.57 15.52
C GLU A 100 -10.17 -8.42 17.05
N LYS A 101 -9.11 -8.91 17.68
CA LYS A 101 -8.91 -8.76 19.13
C LYS A 101 -8.95 -7.28 19.56
N ILE A 102 -8.19 -6.43 18.89
CA ILE A 102 -8.13 -4.99 19.19
C ILE A 102 -9.50 -4.32 18.98
N ILE A 103 -10.18 -4.65 17.88
CA ILE A 103 -11.51 -4.10 17.57
C ILE A 103 -12.55 -4.55 18.61
N ARG A 104 -12.55 -5.83 18.99
CA ARG A 104 -13.45 -6.36 20.02
C ARG A 104 -13.21 -5.71 21.38
N GLU A 105 -11.96 -5.52 21.77
CA GLU A 105 -11.60 -4.81 23.00
C GLU A 105 -12.14 -3.38 23.00
N ARG A 106 -12.06 -2.67 21.87
CA ARG A 106 -12.61 -1.31 21.76
C ARG A 106 -14.14 -1.26 21.83
N LEU A 107 -14.83 -2.22 21.21
CA LEU A 107 -16.30 -2.24 21.11
C LEU A 107 -16.98 -2.81 22.35
N TYR A 108 -16.35 -3.79 23.01
CA TYR A 108 -16.99 -4.59 24.07
C TYR A 108 -16.17 -4.68 25.36
N GLY A 109 -14.95 -4.14 25.40
CA GLY A 109 -14.12 -4.14 26.59
C GLY A 109 -14.69 -3.27 27.72
N GLU A 110 -14.18 -3.44 28.93
CA GLU A 110 -14.72 -2.78 30.14
C GLU A 110 -14.71 -1.23 30.08
N GLY A 111 -13.92 -0.64 29.17
CA GLY A 111 -13.88 0.80 28.89
C GLY A 111 -14.81 1.29 27.75
N ALA A 112 -15.61 0.41 27.12
CA ALA A 112 -16.52 0.77 26.02
C ALA A 112 -17.82 1.45 26.50
N LYS A 113 -18.06 1.55 27.81
CA LYS A 113 -19.24 2.21 28.40
C LYS A 113 -19.19 3.74 28.42
N GLY A 114 -18.24 4.37 27.75
CA GLY A 114 -18.03 5.82 27.85
C GLY A 114 -17.46 6.46 26.61
N TYR A 115 -18.20 6.38 25.50
CA TYR A 115 -18.17 7.36 24.41
C TYR A 115 -19.59 7.52 23.87
#